data_AF-A0A7S2TCX2-F1
#
_entry.id   AF-A0A7S2TCX2-F1
#
_cell.length_a   1.000
_cell.length_b   1.000
_cell.length_c   1.000
_cell.angle_alpha   90.00
_cell.angle_beta   90.00
_cell.angle_gamma   90.00
#
_symmetry.space_group_name_H-M   'P 1'
#
loop_
_entity.id
_entity.type
_entity.pdbx_description
1 polymer ?
#
loop_
_entity_poly.entity_id
_entity_poly.type
_entity_poly.pdbx_seq_one_letter_code
_entity_poly.pdbx_strand_id
1 'polypeptide(L)'
;TVPRAGQLGYHHRTECNKKIYRIGKAGDEKSCATENDLTNKSITPMGGFVRYGIVKNDWVMIKGAVVGSKKRCVTIRKTLVERTSRAAKEVINIKFIDTSSKFGHGRFQTAEE
;
A
#
# COMPACT_ATOMS: atom_id res chain seq x y z
N THR A 1 29.16 -23.48 9.43
CA THR A 1 29.26 -23.65 7.96
C THR A 1 29.68 -22.32 7.33
N VAL A 2 30.51 -22.32 6.27
CA VAL A 2 31.10 -21.09 5.68
C VAL A 2 30.22 -20.57 4.51
N PRO A 3 29.84 -19.28 4.47
CA PRO A 3 29.05 -18.70 3.38
C PRO A 3 29.84 -18.69 2.05
N ARG A 4 29.15 -18.86 0.93
CA ARG A 4 29.71 -18.87 -0.44
C ARG A 4 28.92 -17.97 -1.39
N ALA A 5 29.54 -17.57 -2.49
CA ALA A 5 28.88 -16.86 -3.57
C ALA A 5 27.79 -17.74 -4.23
N GLY A 6 26.76 -17.10 -4.78
CA GLY A 6 25.64 -17.75 -5.44
C GLY A 6 24.50 -16.77 -5.74
N GLN A 7 23.38 -17.29 -6.22
CA GLN A 7 22.19 -16.50 -6.56
C GLN A 7 21.60 -15.81 -5.33
N LEU A 8 21.35 -14.50 -5.45
CA LEU A 8 20.63 -13.72 -4.45
C LEU A 8 19.45 -12.98 -5.09
N GLY A 9 18.23 -13.41 -4.78
CA GLY A 9 17.00 -12.76 -5.23
C GLY A 9 16.14 -13.65 -6.11
N TYR A 10 14.96 -13.16 -6.45
CA TYR A 10 13.92 -13.93 -7.17
C TYR A 10 13.44 -15.20 -6.45
N HIS A 11 13.66 -15.29 -5.14
CA HIS A 11 13.14 -16.41 -4.36
C HIS A 11 11.66 -16.22 -4.02
N HIS A 12 10.90 -17.31 -4.02
CA HIS A 12 9.55 -17.30 -3.47
C HIS A 12 9.60 -17.06 -1.96
N ARG A 13 8.67 -16.24 -1.46
CA ARG A 13 8.56 -15.87 -0.06
C ARG A 13 7.09 -15.83 0.33
N THR A 14 6.80 -16.32 1.53
CA THR A 14 5.49 -16.20 2.14
C THR A 14 5.62 -15.29 3.34
N GLU A 15 5.13 -14.06 3.22
CA GLU A 15 5.03 -13.14 4.35
C GLU A 15 3.68 -13.31 5.03
N CYS A 16 3.70 -13.30 6.36
CA CYS A 16 2.50 -13.50 7.18
C CYS A 16 2.14 -12.22 7.94
N ASN A 17 0.86 -12.09 8.31
CA ASN A 17 0.35 -11.11 9.28
C ASN A 17 0.48 -9.64 8.86
N LYS A 18 0.36 -9.39 7.57
CA LYS A 18 0.27 -8.03 7.05
C LYS A 18 -1.15 -7.53 7.25
N LYS A 19 -1.28 -6.48 8.05
CA LYS A 19 -2.58 -5.86 8.37
C LYS A 19 -3.05 -5.03 7.19
N ILE A 20 -4.33 -5.14 6.85
CA ILE A 20 -4.97 -4.28 5.84
C ILE A 20 -5.43 -3.01 6.56
N TYR A 21 -5.09 -1.85 6.00
CA TYR A 21 -5.51 -0.55 6.52
C TYR A 21 -6.76 -0.03 5.83
N ARG A 22 -6.86 -0.21 4.51
CA ARG A 22 -8.01 0.25 3.72
C ARG A 22 -8.19 -0.63 2.49
N ILE A 23 -9.43 -0.82 2.08
CA ILE A 23 -9.82 -1.38 0.80
C ILE A 23 -10.55 -0.27 0.07
N GLY A 24 -10.07 0.09 -1.12
CA GLY A 24 -10.66 1.14 -1.95
C GLY A 24 -11.32 0.56 -3.18
N LYS A 25 -12.40 1.21 -3.62
CA LYS A 25 -13.15 0.84 -4.82
C LYS A 25 -12.73 1.71 -6.01
N ALA A 26 -12.77 1.14 -7.20
CA ALA A 26 -12.59 1.84 -8.46
C ALA A 26 -13.61 2.99 -8.61
N GLY A 27 -13.15 4.11 -9.14
CA GLY A 27 -13.98 5.29 -9.40
C GLY A 27 -14.31 6.17 -8.19
N ASP A 28 -13.84 5.82 -6.98
CA ASP A 28 -13.99 6.68 -5.81
C ASP A 28 -12.86 7.74 -5.75
N GLU A 29 -13.19 8.94 -6.19
CA GLU A 29 -12.31 10.12 -6.18
C GLU A 29 -11.93 10.57 -4.77
N LYS A 30 -12.70 10.18 -3.75
CA LYS A 30 -12.46 10.49 -2.33
C LYS A 30 -11.90 9.31 -1.55
N SER A 31 -11.40 8.29 -2.24
CA SER A 31 -10.91 7.05 -1.62
C SER A 31 -9.75 7.26 -0.64
N CYS A 32 -9.04 8.39 -0.69
CA CYS A 32 -8.00 8.78 0.25
C CYS A 32 -8.36 9.97 1.16
N ALA A 33 -9.60 10.47 1.10
CA ALA A 33 -10.13 11.37 2.11
C ALA A 33 -10.33 10.62 3.45
N THR A 34 -10.36 11.37 4.54
CA THR A 34 -10.62 10.85 5.89
C THR A 34 -11.58 11.78 6.63
N GLU A 35 -12.03 11.39 7.81
CA GLU A 35 -12.85 12.28 8.66
C GLU A 35 -12.09 13.54 9.10
N ASN A 36 -10.76 13.46 9.17
CA ASN A 36 -9.88 14.57 9.57
C ASN A 36 -9.34 15.37 8.39
N ASP A 37 -9.42 14.81 7.18
CA ASP A 37 -8.86 15.39 5.96
C ASP A 37 -9.89 15.28 4.83
N LEU A 38 -10.60 16.39 4.63
CA LEU A 38 -11.73 16.51 3.70
C LEU A 38 -11.29 16.78 2.26
N THR A 39 -9.99 16.81 1.97
CA THR A 39 -9.48 17.01 0.62
C THR A 39 -9.94 15.88 -0.29
N ASN A 40 -10.48 16.22 -1.47
CA ASN A 40 -10.90 15.22 -2.45
C ASN A 40 -9.65 14.68 -3.14
N LYS A 41 -9.17 13.53 -2.67
CA LYS A 41 -7.98 12.90 -3.22
C LYS A 41 -8.14 11.40 -3.38
N SER A 42 -7.60 10.92 -4.50
CA SER A 42 -7.55 9.50 -4.84
C SER A 42 -6.23 8.88 -4.38
N ILE A 43 -6.14 7.54 -4.42
CA ILE A 43 -4.92 6.81 -4.05
C ILE A 43 -3.70 7.09 -4.94
N THR A 44 -3.92 7.57 -6.16
CA THR A 44 -2.82 7.80 -7.10
C THR A 44 -2.10 9.09 -6.72
N PRO A 45 -0.81 9.05 -6.36
CA PRO A 45 -0.06 10.26 -6.05
C PRO A 45 0.04 11.20 -7.26
N MET A 46 0.37 12.46 -7.03
CA MET A 46 0.61 13.40 -8.13
C MET A 46 1.68 12.87 -9.09
N GLY A 47 1.37 12.87 -10.40
CA GLY A 47 2.23 12.29 -11.44
C GLY A 47 2.20 10.75 -11.51
N GLY A 48 1.45 10.08 -10.64
CA GLY A 48 1.30 8.63 -10.60
C GLY A 48 2.35 7.91 -9.75
N PHE A 49 2.14 6.60 -9.56
CA PHE A 49 3.15 5.78 -8.88
C PHE A 49 4.38 5.58 -9.75
N VAL A 50 5.54 5.98 -9.25
CA VAL A 50 6.84 5.86 -9.93
C VAL A 50 7.07 4.43 -10.41
N ARG A 51 7.28 4.25 -11.73
CA ARG A 51 7.45 2.94 -12.39
C ARG A 51 6.26 1.98 -12.24
N TYR A 52 5.05 2.50 -12.00
CA TYR A 52 3.82 1.72 -12.05
C TYR A 52 2.77 2.40 -12.92
N GLY A 53 2.34 3.61 -12.55
CA GLY A 53 1.31 4.38 -13.24
C GLY A 53 0.14 4.75 -12.31
N ILE A 54 -1.04 4.86 -12.90
CA ILE A 54 -2.28 5.28 -12.22
C ILE A 54 -3.06 4.04 -11.78
N VAL A 55 -3.58 4.05 -10.56
CA VAL A 55 -4.46 2.99 -10.05
C VAL A 55 -5.90 3.35 -10.37
N LYS A 56 -6.51 2.65 -11.33
CA LYS A 56 -7.91 2.86 -11.76
C LYS A 56 -8.89 1.85 -11.16
N ASN A 57 -8.39 0.71 -10.72
CA ASN A 57 -9.18 -0.40 -10.23
C ASN A 57 -9.26 -0.41 -8.70
N ASP A 58 -10.04 -1.34 -8.16
CA ASP A 58 -10.07 -1.64 -6.73
C ASP A 58 -8.65 -1.94 -6.21
N TRP A 59 -8.40 -1.55 -4.96
CA TRP A 59 -7.07 -1.64 -4.36
C TRP A 59 -7.13 -1.97 -2.87
N VAL A 60 -6.01 -2.48 -2.37
CA VAL A 60 -5.82 -2.79 -0.94
C VAL A 60 -4.56 -2.09 -0.45
N MET A 61 -4.67 -1.36 0.65
CA MET A 61 -3.54 -0.75 1.35
C MET A 61 -3.13 -1.62 2.53
N ILE A 62 -1.85 -2.00 2.55
CA ILE A 62 -1.28 -2.96 3.49
C ILE A 62 -0.26 -2.24 4.37
N LYS A 63 -0.17 -2.64 5.64
CA LYS A 63 0.86 -2.16 6.57
C LYS A 63 2.25 -2.62 6.12
N GLY A 64 3.12 -1.65 5.83
CA GLY A 64 4.53 -1.88 5.51
C GLY A 64 4.77 -2.31 4.06
N ALA A 65 5.93 -2.93 3.81
CA ALA A 65 6.32 -3.40 2.48
C ALA A 65 5.82 -4.83 2.18
N VAL A 66 5.82 -5.20 0.91
CA VAL A 66 5.52 -6.55 0.40
C VAL A 66 6.68 -7.00 -0.49
N VAL A 67 6.93 -8.30 -0.55
CA VAL A 67 7.99 -8.87 -1.40
C VAL A 67 7.83 -8.53 -2.87
N GLY A 68 8.94 -8.16 -3.50
CA GLY A 68 9.05 -7.99 -4.93
C GLY A 68 9.10 -6.54 -5.41
N SER A 69 9.31 -6.40 -6.71
CA SER A 69 9.34 -5.11 -7.39
C SER A 69 7.92 -4.62 -7.69
N LYS A 70 7.78 -3.31 -7.92
CA LYS A 70 6.56 -2.73 -8.49
C LYS A 70 6.15 -3.48 -9.76
N LYS A 71 4.84 -3.59 -10.02
CA LYS A 71 4.20 -4.38 -11.11
C LYS A 71 4.25 -5.91 -10.95
N ARG A 72 4.92 -6.47 -9.95
CA ARG A 72 4.90 -7.93 -9.71
C ARG A 72 3.52 -8.37 -9.23
N CYS A 73 2.99 -9.44 -9.81
CA CYS A 73 1.78 -10.08 -9.32
C CYS A 73 2.03 -10.66 -7.91
N VAL A 74 1.10 -10.44 -6.99
CA VAL A 74 1.15 -10.95 -5.62
C VAL A 74 -0.14 -11.68 -5.32
N THR A 75 -0.04 -12.86 -4.71
CA THR A 75 -1.21 -13.61 -4.23
C THR A 75 -1.47 -13.27 -2.77
N ILE A 76 -2.66 -12.76 -2.47
CA ILE A 76 -3.11 -12.49 -1.10
C ILE A 76 -3.95 -13.68 -0.63
N ARG A 77 -3.55 -14.30 0.46
CA ARG A 77 -4.27 -15.42 1.08
C ARG A 77 -4.74 -15.04 2.48
N LYS A 78 -5.93 -15.50 2.86
CA LYS A 78 -6.36 -15.48 4.27
C LYS A 78 -5.35 -16.21 5.16
N THR A 79 -5.29 -15.81 6.42
CA THR A 79 -4.46 -16.51 7.41
C THR A 79 -4.96 -17.92 7.60
N LEU A 80 -4.04 -18.86 7.85
CA LEU A 80 -4.38 -20.28 8.06
C LEU A 80 -5.14 -20.49 9.37
N VAL A 81 -4.90 -19.62 10.33
CA VAL A 81 -5.54 -19.62 11.65
C VAL A 81 -6.01 -18.21 11.94
N GLU A 82 -7.10 -18.08 12.67
CA GLU A 82 -7.61 -16.79 13.11
C GLU A 82 -6.58 -16.04 13.96
N ARG A 83 -6.46 -14.74 13.72
CA ARG A 83 -5.50 -13.89 14.44
C ARG A 83 -6.17 -13.22 15.63
N THR A 84 -5.83 -13.68 16.83
CA THR A 84 -6.45 -13.22 18.09
C THR A 84 -5.64 -12.16 18.85
N SER A 85 -4.43 -11.83 18.38
CA SER A 85 -3.53 -10.89 19.07
C SER A 85 -4.10 -9.46 19.10
N ARG A 86 -3.71 -8.66 20.11
CA ARG A 86 -4.13 -7.26 20.26
C ARG A 86 -3.84 -6.42 19.00
N ALA A 87 -2.67 -6.63 18.40
CA ALA A 87 -2.31 -5.95 17.15
C ALA A 87 -3.22 -6.34 15.96
N ALA A 88 -3.70 -7.58 15.91
CA ALA A 88 -4.62 -8.01 14.87
C ALA A 88 -6.03 -7.42 15.06
N LYS A 89 -6.48 -7.32 16.32
CA LYS A 89 -7.81 -6.80 16.70
C LYS A 89 -7.91 -5.28 16.78
N GLU A 90 -6.80 -4.56 16.75
CA GLU A 90 -6.80 -3.10 16.81
C GLU A 90 -7.63 -2.51 15.64
N VAL A 91 -8.56 -1.63 15.98
CA VAL A 91 -9.35 -0.87 15.00
C VAL A 91 -8.48 0.24 14.42
N ILE A 92 -8.38 0.29 13.09
CA ILE A 92 -7.54 1.27 12.41
C ILE A 92 -8.35 2.51 12.11
N ASN A 93 -7.95 3.65 12.69
CA ASN A 93 -8.46 4.97 12.33
C ASN A 93 -7.37 5.75 11.57
N ILE A 94 -7.57 5.97 10.27
CA ILE A 94 -6.62 6.66 9.40
C ILE A 94 -6.98 8.15 9.37
N LYS A 95 -6.06 9.00 9.83
CA LYS A 95 -6.25 10.45 9.82
C LYS A 95 -5.79 11.13 8.53
N PHE A 96 -4.75 10.62 7.89
CA PHE A 96 -4.16 11.23 6.71
C PHE A 96 -3.57 10.17 5.79
N ILE A 97 -3.74 10.35 4.49
CA ILE A 97 -3.08 9.57 3.44
C ILE A 97 -2.36 10.54 2.53
N ASP A 98 -1.07 10.32 2.35
CA ASP A 98 -0.20 11.19 1.56
C ASP A 98 -0.33 10.88 0.06
N THR A 99 -0.82 11.87 -0.70
CA THR A 99 -0.97 11.81 -2.16
C THR A 99 0.03 12.71 -2.88
N SER A 100 1.01 13.25 -2.15
CA SER A 100 2.10 14.02 -2.74
C SER A 100 2.92 13.20 -3.73
N SER A 101 3.47 13.90 -4.73
CA SER A 101 4.34 13.30 -5.75
C SER A 101 5.44 12.45 -5.12
N LYS A 102 5.67 11.28 -5.71
CA LYS A 102 6.79 10.40 -5.39
C LYS A 102 7.96 10.53 -6.36
N PHE A 103 7.84 11.46 -7.32
CA PHE A 103 8.96 11.90 -8.14
C PHE A 103 9.71 13.01 -7.39
N GLY A 104 10.87 12.69 -6.84
CA GLY A 104 11.63 13.63 -6.00
C GLY A 104 10.95 13.89 -4.65
N HIS A 105 10.97 15.15 -4.21
CA HIS A 105 10.36 15.58 -2.95
C HIS A 105 8.99 16.23 -3.22
N GLY A 106 7.91 15.47 -3.01
CA GLY A 106 6.55 15.98 -3.15
C GLY A 106 6.16 16.94 -2.03
N ARG A 107 5.62 18.11 -2.38
CA ARG A 107 5.15 19.13 -1.43
C ARG A 107 3.63 19.27 -1.38
N PHE A 108 2.98 19.23 -2.53
CA PHE A 108 1.52 19.41 -2.68
C PHE A 108 0.80 18.06 -2.69
N GLN A 109 -0.43 18.01 -2.19
CA GLN A 109 -1.27 16.81 -2.11
C GLN A 109 -2.21 16.66 -3.30
N THR A 110 -2.63 17.79 -3.87
CA THR A 110 -3.53 17.88 -5.01
C THR A 110 -2.94 18.79 -6.07
N ALA A 111 -3.53 18.81 -7.28
CA ALA A 111 -3.05 19.68 -8.36
C ALA A 111 -3.54 21.12 -8.20
N GLU A 112 -4.59 21.34 -7.41
CA GLU A 112 -5.13 22.67 -7.09
C GLU A 112 -4.31 23.41 -6.01
N GLU A 113 -3.51 22.69 -5.22
CA GLU A 113 -2.57 23.23 -4.21
C GLU A 113 -1.24 23.71 -4.83
#